data_AF-A0A2V9TCD7-F1
#
_entry.id   AF-A0A2V9TCD7-F1
#
_cell.length_a   1.000
_cell.length_b   1.000
_cell.length_c   1.000
_cell.angle_alpha   90.00
_cell.angle_beta   90.00
_cell.angle_gamma   90.00
#
_symmetry.space_group_name_H-M   'P 1'
#
loop_
_entity.id
_entity.type
_entity.pdbx_description
1 polymer ?
#
loop_
_entity_poly.entity_id
_entity_poly.type
_entity_poly.pdbx_seq_one_letter_code
_entity_poly.pdbx_strand_id
1 'polypeptide(L)'
;MKLNASLLKSTVVAALGGLLFGFDTAVISGTTSALASTYDLSPTLLGVTVASALYGTIMGAMLAGWPGERYGRRDSLRGMAILYLVSALGCAAAWNWPSLMVFRFVSGLGIGGSSVLGPMYIAE
;
A
#
# COMPACT_ATOMS: atom_id res chain seq x y z
N MET A 1 -14.30 -29.49 -3.55
CA MET A 1 -14.93 -28.19 -3.89
C MET A 1 -14.68 -27.93 -5.37
N LYS A 2 -15.70 -27.61 -6.17
CA LYS A 2 -15.48 -27.21 -7.57
C LYS A 2 -15.06 -25.75 -7.60
N LEU A 3 -13.91 -25.45 -8.23
CA LEU A 3 -13.46 -24.07 -8.42
C LEU A 3 -14.46 -23.33 -9.32
N ASN A 4 -15.08 -22.27 -8.80
CA ASN A 4 -15.95 -21.39 -9.55
C ASN A 4 -15.20 -20.08 -9.89
N ALA A 5 -15.53 -19.45 -11.00
CA ALA A 5 -14.88 -18.23 -11.50
C ALA A 5 -14.91 -17.07 -10.47
N SER A 6 -15.97 -16.97 -9.67
CA SER A 6 -16.06 -15.96 -8.59
C SER A 6 -15.04 -16.20 -7.49
N LEU A 7 -14.83 -17.47 -7.11
CA LEU A 7 -13.89 -17.86 -6.06
C LEU A 7 -12.45 -17.61 -6.51
N LEU A 8 -12.13 -17.95 -7.77
CA LEU A 8 -10.84 -17.64 -8.38
C LEU A 8 -10.56 -16.12 -8.40
N LYS A 9 -11.55 -15.30 -8.80
CA LYS A 9 -11.43 -13.84 -8.81
C LYS A 9 -11.15 -13.29 -7.41
N SER A 10 -11.88 -13.74 -6.39
CA SER A 10 -11.68 -13.28 -5.02
C SER A 10 -10.29 -13.64 -4.48
N THR A 11 -9.83 -14.88 -4.73
CA THR A 11 -8.47 -15.30 -4.34
C THR A 11 -7.39 -14.50 -5.04
N VAL A 12 -7.53 -14.21 -6.34
CA VAL A 12 -6.58 -13.36 -7.07
C VAL A 12 -6.54 -11.95 -6.48
N VAL A 13 -7.69 -11.33 -6.21
CA VAL A 13 -7.75 -9.98 -5.63
C VAL A 13 -7.06 -9.93 -4.26
N ALA A 14 -7.29 -10.93 -3.42
CA ALA A 14 -6.67 -10.97 -2.11
C ALA A 14 -5.16 -11.29 -2.16
N ALA A 15 -4.73 -12.17 -3.08
CA ALA A 15 -3.31 -12.43 -3.32
C ALA A 15 -2.56 -11.19 -3.84
N LEU A 16 -3.22 -10.38 -4.68
CA LEU A 16 -2.67 -9.11 -5.15
C LEU A 16 -2.42 -8.12 -4.01
N GLY A 17 -3.26 -8.11 -2.96
CA GLY A 17 -3.00 -7.28 -1.78
C GLY A 17 -1.66 -7.61 -1.11
N GLY A 18 -1.39 -8.90 -0.88
CA GLY A 18 -0.10 -9.37 -0.34
C GLY A 18 1.07 -9.10 -1.29
N LEU A 19 0.86 -9.28 -2.60
CA LEU A 19 1.86 -8.95 -3.63
C LEU A 19 2.26 -7.47 -3.58
N LEU A 20 1.28 -6.55 -3.46
CA LEU A 20 1.53 -5.11 -3.43
C LEU A 20 2.37 -4.68 -2.23
N PHE A 21 2.14 -5.29 -1.05
CA PHE A 21 2.98 -5.07 0.13
C PHE A 21 4.44 -5.46 -0.14
N GLY A 22 4.66 -6.67 -0.66
CA GLY A 22 6.01 -7.16 -0.99
C GLY A 22 6.67 -6.34 -2.09
N PHE A 23 5.90 -5.92 -3.09
CA PHE A 23 6.37 -5.11 -4.19
C PHE A 23 6.83 -3.72 -3.74
N ASP A 24 6.06 -2.98 -2.93
CA ASP A 24 6.48 -1.66 -2.42
C ASP A 24 7.79 -1.75 -1.62
N THR A 25 7.91 -2.80 -0.80
CA THR A 25 9.11 -3.08 0.01
C THR A 25 10.33 -3.38 -0.87
N ALA A 26 10.15 -4.17 -1.94
CA ALA A 26 11.24 -4.47 -2.87
C ALA A 26 11.68 -3.23 -3.67
N VAL A 27 10.73 -2.44 -4.15
CA VAL A 27 11.02 -1.21 -4.92
C VAL A 27 11.77 -0.19 -4.09
N ILE A 28 11.35 0.05 -2.84
CA ILE A 28 12.05 1.03 -1.99
C ILE A 28 13.46 0.57 -1.65
N SER A 29 13.65 -0.73 -1.37
CA SER A 29 14.97 -1.31 -1.10
C SER A 29 15.91 -1.12 -2.30
N GLY A 30 15.44 -1.41 -3.52
CA GLY A 30 16.20 -1.26 -4.75
C GLY A 30 16.47 0.18 -5.19
N THR A 31 15.75 1.16 -4.64
CA THR A 31 15.88 2.59 -5.01
C THR A 31 16.59 3.45 -3.97
N THR A 32 16.95 2.89 -2.80
CA THR A 32 17.60 3.62 -1.69
C THR A 32 18.80 4.48 -2.11
N SER A 33 19.76 3.91 -2.84
CA SER A 33 20.95 4.65 -3.31
C SER A 33 20.60 5.78 -4.28
N ALA A 34 19.64 5.56 -5.17
CA ALA A 34 19.19 6.58 -6.13
C ALA A 34 18.41 7.70 -5.43
N LEU A 35 17.59 7.37 -4.43
CA LEU A 35 16.89 8.36 -3.61
C LEU A 35 17.87 9.21 -2.78
N ALA A 36 18.91 8.58 -2.23
CA ALA A 36 19.93 9.28 -1.47
C ALA A 36 20.67 10.32 -2.34
N SER A 37 21.06 9.95 -3.56
CA SER A 37 21.74 10.89 -4.47
C SER A 37 20.82 11.94 -5.08
N THR A 38 19.55 11.60 -5.37
CA THR A 38 18.60 12.52 -6.02
C THR A 38 18.14 13.63 -5.06
N TYR A 39 17.96 13.30 -3.78
CA TYR A 39 17.45 14.24 -2.78
C TYR A 39 18.50 14.67 -1.74
N ASP A 40 19.78 14.32 -1.96
CA ASP A 40 20.91 14.59 -1.06
C ASP A 40 20.63 14.18 0.40
N LEU A 41 20.14 12.95 0.57
CA LEU A 41 19.64 12.47 1.86
C LEU A 41 20.76 11.93 2.73
N SER A 42 20.81 12.40 3.98
CA SER A 42 21.60 11.73 5.01
C SER A 42 21.03 10.34 5.32
N PRO A 43 21.83 9.41 5.91
CA PRO A 43 21.34 8.07 6.28
C PRO A 43 20.08 8.10 7.16
N THR A 44 19.98 9.10 8.05
CA THR A 44 18.80 9.30 8.90
C THR A 44 17.57 9.67 8.08
N LEU A 45 17.69 10.59 7.12
CA LEU A 45 16.58 11.02 6.25
C LEU A 45 16.16 9.92 5.29
N LEU A 46 17.10 9.12 4.79
CA LEU A 46 16.79 7.92 4.02
C LEU A 46 15.97 6.92 4.86
N GLY A 47 16.37 6.69 6.12
CA GLY A 47 15.61 5.87 7.06
C GLY A 47 14.18 6.37 7.28
N VAL A 48 14.00 7.69 7.44
CA VAL A 48 12.66 8.32 7.53
C VAL A 48 11.85 8.10 6.24
N THR A 49 12.50 8.19 5.08
CA THR A 49 11.86 7.97 3.77
C THR A 49 11.31 6.56 3.65
N VAL A 50 12.09 5.55 4.06
CA VAL A 50 11.65 4.15 4.08
C VAL A 50 10.53 3.95 5.09
N ALA A 51 10.69 4.49 6.31
CA ALA A 51 9.72 4.33 7.40
C ALA A 51 8.37 5.03 7.15
N SER A 52 8.33 6.08 6.34
CA SER A 52 7.10 6.85 6.04
C SER A 52 5.94 5.96 5.57
N ALA A 53 6.22 5.00 4.68
CA ALA A 53 5.23 4.04 4.21
C ALA A 53 4.79 3.06 5.32
N LEU A 54 5.69 2.66 6.22
CA LEU A 54 5.37 1.76 7.33
C LEU A 54 4.43 2.43 8.33
N TYR A 55 4.64 3.71 8.65
CA TYR A 55 3.71 4.48 9.47
C TYR A 55 2.33 4.58 8.81
N GLY A 56 2.29 4.79 7.49
CA GLY A 56 1.07 4.71 6.71
C GLY A 56 0.39 3.35 6.84
N THR A 57 1.14 2.25 6.73
CA THR A 57 0.61 0.89 6.89
C THR A 57 -0.01 0.65 8.26
N ILE A 58 0.64 1.11 9.33
CA ILE A 58 0.10 0.99 10.71
C ILE A 58 -1.26 1.70 10.79
N MET A 59 -1.32 2.95 10.33
CA MET A 59 -2.56 3.74 10.37
C MET A 59 -3.64 3.15 9.46
N GLY A 60 -3.26 2.69 8.28
CA GLY A 60 -4.17 2.04 7.33
C GLY A 60 -4.79 0.79 7.93
N ALA A 61 -3.99 -0.06 8.57
CA ALA A 61 -4.47 -1.27 9.22
C ALA A 61 -5.42 -0.97 10.39
N MET A 62 -5.08 0.03 11.22
CA MET A 62 -5.94 0.44 12.35
C MET A 62 -7.31 0.98 11.89
N LEU A 63 -7.34 1.70 10.78
CA LEU A 63 -8.56 2.38 10.30
C LEU A 63 -9.39 1.56 9.32
N ALA A 64 -8.83 0.50 8.71
CA ALA A 64 -9.50 -0.22 7.62
C ALA A 64 -10.68 -1.10 8.02
N GLY A 65 -10.85 -1.43 9.31
CA GLY A 65 -12.03 -2.16 9.77
C GLY A 65 -13.34 -1.39 9.57
N TRP A 66 -13.33 -0.08 9.82
CA TRP A 66 -14.51 0.78 9.68
C TRP A 66 -15.06 0.88 8.24
N PRO A 67 -14.24 1.18 7.21
CA PRO A 67 -14.75 1.19 5.84
C PRO A 67 -15.21 -0.19 5.38
N GLY A 68 -14.53 -1.26 5.81
CA GLY A 68 -14.93 -2.65 5.52
C GLY A 68 -16.35 -2.97 6.00
N GLU A 69 -16.71 -2.49 7.20
CA GLU A 69 -18.04 -2.67 7.76
C GLU A 69 -19.09 -1.78 7.10
N ARG A 70 -18.75 -0.51 6.85
CA ARG A 70 -19.71 0.49 6.34
C ARG A 70 -20.01 0.36 4.84
N TYR A 71 -18.99 0.12 4.02
CA TYR A 71 -19.10 0.12 2.55
C TYR A 71 -18.99 -1.29 1.95
N GLY A 72 -18.79 -2.30 2.78
CA GLY A 72 -18.50 -3.66 2.34
C GLY A 72 -17.03 -3.87 1.98
N ARG A 73 -16.56 -5.11 2.12
CA ARG A 73 -15.14 -5.48 2.03
C ARG A 73 -14.62 -5.33 0.61
N ARG A 74 -15.40 -5.77 -0.37
CA ARG A 74 -15.05 -5.69 -1.81
C ARG A 74 -14.82 -4.24 -2.27
N ASP A 75 -15.73 -3.34 -1.93
CA ASP A 75 -15.63 -1.95 -2.37
C ASP A 75 -14.59 -1.18 -1.56
N SER A 76 -14.38 -1.55 -0.30
CA SER A 76 -13.25 -1.04 0.49
C SER A 76 -11.90 -1.46 -0.08
N LEU A 77 -11.73 -2.72 -0.51
CA LEU A 77 -10.52 -3.19 -1.20
C LEU A 77 -10.27 -2.44 -2.51
N ARG A 78 -11.32 -2.15 -3.28
CA ARG A 78 -11.22 -1.29 -4.47
C ARG A 78 -10.75 0.11 -4.12
N GLY A 79 -11.27 0.69 -3.04
CA GLY A 79 -10.81 1.97 -2.51
C GLY A 79 -9.32 1.96 -2.17
N MET A 80 -8.85 0.92 -1.46
CA MET A 80 -7.43 0.77 -1.14
C MET A 80 -6.55 0.64 -2.38
N ALA A 81 -7.01 -0.09 -3.40
CA ALA A 81 -6.31 -0.23 -4.67
C ALA A 81 -6.21 1.11 -5.43
N ILE A 82 -7.28 1.90 -5.46
CA ILE A 82 -7.28 3.24 -6.06
C ILE A 82 -6.31 4.15 -5.30
N LEU A 83 -6.34 4.11 -3.97
CA LEU A 83 -5.47 4.91 -3.12
C LEU A 83 -3.99 4.56 -3.32
N TYR A 84 -3.67 3.27 -3.47
CA TYR A 84 -2.33 2.81 -3.84
C TYR A 84 -1.94 3.28 -5.25
N LEU A 85 -2.83 3.18 -6.25
CA LEU A 85 -2.54 3.62 -7.62
C LEU A 85 -2.24 5.12 -7.69
N VAL A 86 -3.08 5.94 -7.07
CA VAL A 86 -2.93 7.41 -7.06
C VAL A 86 -1.65 7.81 -6.33
N SER A 87 -1.34 7.16 -5.19
CA SER A 87 -0.09 7.44 -4.48
C SER A 87 1.15 6.98 -5.24
N ALA A 88 1.11 5.84 -5.94
CA ALA A 88 2.21 5.40 -6.80
C ALA A 88 2.49 6.39 -7.95
N LEU A 89 1.44 6.90 -8.60
CA LEU A 89 1.57 7.97 -9.60
C LEU A 89 2.10 9.26 -8.98
N GLY A 90 1.66 9.59 -7.76
CA GLY A 90 2.20 10.71 -6.99
C GLY A 90 3.69 10.56 -6.68
N CYS A 91 4.14 9.38 -6.27
CA CYS A 91 5.56 9.08 -6.07
C CYS A 91 6.37 9.26 -7.35
N ALA A 92 5.84 8.83 -8.50
CA ALA A 92 6.49 9.00 -9.80
C ALA A 92 6.57 10.47 -10.24
N ALA A 93 5.59 11.29 -9.86
CA ALA A 93 5.54 12.73 -10.17
C ALA A 93 6.02 13.63 -9.02
N ALA A 94 6.68 13.07 -8.00
CA ALA A 94 7.14 13.81 -6.83
C ALA A 94 8.17 14.88 -7.24
N TRP A 95 7.93 16.12 -6.82
CA TRP A 95 8.77 17.27 -7.16
C TRP A 95 9.81 17.61 -6.09
N ASN A 96 9.65 17.09 -4.88
CA ASN A 96 10.60 17.24 -3.79
C ASN A 96 10.47 16.09 -2.77
N TRP A 97 11.44 15.99 -1.86
CA TRP A 97 11.48 14.93 -0.86
C TRP A 97 10.22 14.88 0.04
N PRO A 98 9.69 16.00 0.57
CA PRO A 98 8.44 15.99 1.33
C PRO A 98 7.23 15.46 0.55
N SER A 99 7.10 15.81 -0.73
CA SER A 99 6.02 15.30 -1.58
C SER A 99 6.11 13.78 -1.74
N LEU A 100 7.31 13.25 -1.93
CA LEU A 100 7.56 11.81 -1.98
C LEU A 100 7.14 11.14 -0.67
N MET A 101 7.51 11.71 0.49
CA MET A 101 7.11 11.17 1.79
C MET A 101 5.59 11.12 1.98
N VAL A 102 4.87 12.16 1.56
CA VAL A 102 3.40 12.19 1.65
C VAL A 102 2.79 11.09 0.78
N PHE A 103 3.24 10.95 -0.46
CA PHE A 103 2.74 9.89 -1.33
C PHE A 103 3.09 8.49 -0.81
N ARG A 104 4.29 8.29 -0.24
CA ARG A 104 4.66 7.02 0.42
C ARG A 104 3.81 6.73 1.65
N PHE A 105 3.50 7.73 2.46
CA PHE A 105 2.60 7.57 3.58
C PHE A 105 1.20 7.14 3.11
N VAL A 106 0.69 7.79 2.06
CA VAL A 106 -0.60 7.43 1.47
C VAL A 106 -0.56 6.01 0.86
N SER A 107 0.50 5.62 0.16
CA SER A 107 0.61 4.23 -0.36
C SER A 107 0.57 3.23 0.80
N GLY A 108 1.23 3.53 1.91
CA GLY A 108 1.17 2.79 3.16
C GLY A 108 -0.27 2.61 3.67
N LEU A 109 -1.10 3.66 3.70
CA LEU A 109 -2.50 3.56 4.13
C LEU A 109 -3.28 2.52 3.32
N GLY A 110 -3.10 2.51 2.00
CA GLY A 110 -3.77 1.57 1.10
C GLY A 110 -3.28 0.14 1.31
N ILE A 111 -1.97 -0.04 1.41
CA ILE A 111 -1.34 -1.34 1.66
C ILE A 111 -1.80 -1.91 3.02
N GLY A 112 -1.69 -1.12 4.09
CA GLY A 112 -2.10 -1.54 5.44
C GLY A 112 -3.60 -1.80 5.55
N GLY A 113 -4.43 -1.04 4.85
CA GLY A 113 -5.86 -1.33 4.82
C GLY A 113 -6.18 -2.61 4.07
N SER A 114 -5.48 -2.87 2.96
CA SER A 114 -5.66 -4.09 2.18
C SER A 114 -5.23 -5.36 2.92
N SER A 115 -4.23 -5.27 3.81
CA SER A 115 -3.76 -6.44 4.60
C SER A 115 -4.76 -6.88 5.66
N VAL A 116 -5.61 -5.97 6.14
CA VAL A 116 -6.72 -6.27 7.06
C VAL A 116 -7.96 -6.73 6.30
N LEU A 117 -8.33 -6.02 5.24
CA LEU A 117 -9.54 -6.30 4.47
C LEU A 117 -9.43 -7.57 3.60
N GLY A 118 -8.23 -7.90 3.11
CA GLY A 118 -7.99 -9.04 2.24
C GLY A 118 -8.37 -10.39 2.87
N PRO A 119 -7.81 -10.75 4.04
CA PRO A 119 -8.18 -11.98 4.74
C PRO A 119 -9.67 -12.04 5.10
N MET A 120 -10.27 -10.92 5.53
CA MET A 120 -11.71 -10.85 5.82
C MET A 120 -12.55 -11.11 4.57
N TYR A 121 -12.17 -10.52 3.43
CA TYR A 121 -12.87 -10.73 2.16
C TYR A 121 -12.78 -12.15 1.62
N ILE A 122 -11.71 -12.90 1.91
CA ILE A 122 -11.62 -14.33 1.55
C ILE A 122 -12.50 -15.18 2.47
N ALA A 123 -12.61 -14.80 3.75
CA ALA A 123 -13.34 -15.56 4.75
C ALA A 123 -14.87 -15.46 4.61
N GLU A 124 -15.35 -14.39 3.97
CA GLU A 124 -16.77 -14.09 3.69
C GLU A 124 -17.21 -14.59 2.31
#